data_AF-A0A444R2T4-F1
#
_entry.id   AF-A0A444R2T4-F1
#
_cell.length_a   1.000
_cell.length_b   1.000
_cell.length_c   1.000
_cell.angle_alpha   90.00
_cell.angle_beta   90.00
_cell.angle_gamma   90.00
#
_symmetry.space_group_name_H-M   'P 1'
#
loop_
_entity.id
_entity.type
_entity.pdbx_description
1 polymer ?
#
loop_
_entity_poly.entity_id
_entity_poly.type
_entity_poly.pdbx_seq_one_letter_code
_entity_poly.pdbx_strand_id
1 'polypeptide(L)' 'ALRGWQAKDVFLPDDYLIKQRFPGMTPAQIRRYAERWKPWRSYALLHIWYTEGWQPDEA' A
#
# COMPACT_ATOMS: atom_id res chain seq x y z
N ALA A 1 -0.29 14.33 -2.16
CA ALA A 1 -1.68 13.84 -2.14
C ALA A 1 -2.10 13.34 -0.74
N LEU A 2 -1.56 12.21 -0.24
CA LEU A 2 -1.97 11.59 1.04
C LEU A 2 -2.02 12.57 2.24
N ARG A 3 -0.87 13.10 2.66
CA ARG A 3 -0.76 13.95 3.87
C ARG A 3 -1.21 15.40 3.63
N GLY A 4 -1.01 15.93 2.42
CA GLY A 4 -1.34 17.32 2.08
C GLY A 4 -2.81 17.58 1.77
N TRP A 5 -3.54 16.59 1.22
CA TRP A 5 -4.96 16.72 0.87
C TRP A 5 -5.88 15.81 1.70
N GLN A 6 -5.34 15.12 2.70
CA GLN A 6 -6.09 14.17 3.53
C GLN A 6 -6.90 13.14 2.70
N ALA A 7 -6.35 12.74 1.55
CA ALA A 7 -7.02 11.79 0.67
C ALA A 7 -7.20 10.45 1.40
N LYS A 8 -8.44 9.93 1.42
CA LYS A 8 -8.82 8.74 2.19
C LYS A 8 -8.58 7.42 1.45
N ASP A 9 -8.55 7.48 0.11
CA ASP A 9 -8.51 6.30 -0.77
C ASP A 9 -7.41 6.36 -1.83
N VAL A 10 -6.20 6.73 -1.41
CA VAL A 10 -4.99 6.75 -2.25
C VAL A 10 -4.00 5.70 -1.76
N PHE A 11 -3.46 4.91 -2.68
CA PHE A 11 -2.37 3.97 -2.46
C PHE A 11 -1.17 4.35 -3.33
N LEU A 12 0.05 4.19 -2.81
CA LEU A 12 1.30 4.54 -3.51
C LEU A 12 2.10 3.26 -3.83
N PRO A 13 1.75 2.53 -4.91
CA PRO A 13 2.41 1.26 -5.24
C PRO A 13 3.87 1.44 -5.68
N ASP A 14 4.25 2.65 -6.09
CA ASP A 14 5.60 2.99 -6.54
C ASP A 14 6.52 3.52 -5.42
N ASP A 15 5.99 3.69 -4.21
CA ASP A 15 6.75 4.09 -3.03
C ASP A 15 7.83 3.06 -2.70
N TYR A 16 9.05 3.52 -2.39
CA TYR A 16 10.21 2.63 -2.21
C TYR A 16 10.03 1.65 -1.05
N LEU A 17 9.53 2.12 0.10
CA LEU A 17 9.29 1.25 1.25
C LEU A 17 8.17 0.26 0.94
N ILE A 18 7.13 0.70 0.23
CA ILE A 18 6.07 -0.20 -0.24
C ILE A 18 6.64 -1.28 -1.16
N LYS A 19 7.47 -0.95 -2.16
CA LYS A 19 8.11 -1.98 -3.00
C LYS A 19 8.88 -3.02 -2.19
N GLN A 20 9.59 -2.60 -1.13
CA GLN A 20 10.29 -3.53 -0.25
C GLN A 20 9.35 -4.46 0.52
N ARG A 21 8.15 -4.00 0.87
CA ARG A 21 7.15 -4.81 1.59
C ARG A 21 6.39 -5.80 0.71
N PHE A 22 6.49 -5.66 -0.62
CA PHE A 22 5.85 -6.55 -1.59
C PHE A 22 6.91 -7.23 -2.48
N PRO A 23 7.78 -8.08 -1.92
CA PRO A 23 8.84 -8.73 -2.69
C PRO A 23 8.25 -9.57 -3.84
N GLY A 24 8.83 -9.45 -5.03
CA GLY A 24 8.41 -10.20 -6.21
C GLY A 24 7.14 -9.68 -6.92
N MET A 25 6.46 -8.66 -6.38
CA MET A 25 5.31 -8.05 -7.04
C MET A 25 5.70 -6.80 -7.86
N THR A 26 5.14 -6.70 -9.06
CA THR A 26 5.19 -5.47 -9.88
C THR A 26 4.27 -4.39 -9.31
N PRO A 27 4.50 -3.09 -9.59
CA PRO A 27 3.61 -2.01 -9.14
C PRO A 27 2.14 -2.20 -9.57
N ALA A 28 1.90 -2.83 -10.72
CA ALA A 28 0.56 -3.18 -11.17
C ALA A 28 -0.11 -4.25 -10.31
N GLN A 29 0.63 -5.30 -9.91
CA GLN A 29 0.15 -6.32 -8.98
C GLN A 29 -0.11 -5.74 -7.59
N ILE A 30 0.78 -4.89 -7.09
CA ILE A 30 0.60 -4.18 -5.81
C ILE A 30 -0.66 -3.31 -5.86
N ARG A 31 -0.89 -2.58 -6.96
CA ARG A 31 -2.11 -1.78 -7.15
C ARG A 31 -3.36 -2.64 -7.09
N ARG A 32 -3.37 -3.79 -7.77
CA ARG A 32 -4.50 -4.74 -7.73
C ARG A 32 -4.68 -5.34 -6.34
N TYR A 33 -3.59 -5.68 -5.65
CA TYR A 33 -3.64 -6.18 -4.28
C TYR A 33 -4.32 -5.17 -3.34
N ALA A 34 -3.95 -3.90 -3.45
CA ALA A 34 -4.45 -2.83 -2.59
C ALA A 34 -5.96 -2.53 -2.77
N GLU A 35 -6.61 -3.01 -3.84
CA GLU A 35 -8.04 -2.82 -4.06
C GLU A 35 -8.91 -3.40 -2.93
N ARG A 36 -8.42 -4.44 -2.23
CA ARG A 36 -9.11 -5.04 -1.08
C ARG A 36 -9.34 -4.09 0.09
N TRP A 37 -8.56 -3.01 0.16
CA TRP A 37 -8.64 -2.02 1.24
C TRP A 37 -9.48 -0.81 0.87
N LYS A 38 -10.13 -0.79 -0.29
CA LYS A 38 -11.10 0.26 -0.61
C LYS A 38 -12.25 0.26 0.41
N PRO A 39 -12.78 1.44 0.80
CA PRO A 39 -12.40 2.79 0.35
C PRO A 39 -11.32 3.46 1.24
N TRP A 40 -10.53 2.69 1.98
CA TRP A 40 -9.59 3.17 3.00
C TRP A 40 -8.13 2.87 2.66
N ARG A 41 -7.75 2.86 1.37
CA ARG A 41 -6.41 2.48 0.94
C ARG A 41 -5.30 3.34 1.55
N SER A 42 -5.58 4.59 1.88
CA SER A 42 -4.64 5.47 2.57
C SER A 42 -4.36 5.04 4.01
N TYR A 43 -5.34 4.45 4.68
CA TYR A 43 -5.17 3.89 6.01
C TYR A 43 -4.31 2.61 5.97
N ALA A 44 -4.56 1.73 5.00
CA ALA A 44 -3.73 0.55 4.79
C ALA A 44 -2.28 0.91 4.47
N LEU A 45 -2.07 1.91 3.60
CA LEU A 45 -0.74 2.43 3.28
C LEU A 45 0.03 2.89 4.53
N LEU A 46 -0.62 3.66 5.42
CA LEU A 46 -0.01 4.09 6.68
C LEU A 46 0.35 2.92 7.57
N HIS A 47 -0.53 1.92 7.69
CA HIS A 47 -0.26 0.72 8.47
C HIS A 47 0.94 -0.06 7.96
N ILE A 48 1.09 -0.22 6.65
CA ILE A 48 2.23 -0.93 6.06
C ILE A 48 3.55 -0.20 6.33
N TRP A 49 3.54 1.14 6.32
CA TRP A 49 4.74 1.92 6.66
C TRP A 49 5.17 1.73 8.10
N TYR A 50 4.23 1.75 9.05
CA TYR A 50 4.55 1.76 10.48
C TYR A 50 4.56 0.38 11.12
N THR A 51 4.05 -0.65 10.45
CA THR A 51 4.10 -2.02 10.94
C THR A 51 5.40 -2.69 10.48
N GLU A 52 6.31 -2.94 11.41
CA GLU A 52 7.53 -3.71 11.13
C GLU A 52 7.18 -5.14 10.73
N GLY A 53 7.91 -5.69 9.74
CA GLY A 53 7.72 -7.06 9.29
C GLY A 53 6.41 -7.37 8.56
N TRP A 54 5.54 -6.38 8.31
CA TRP A 54 4.34 -6.58 7.47
C TRP A 54 4.71 -7.18 6.10
N GLN A 55 3.95 -8.20 5.69
CA GLN A 55 4.04 -8.89 4.41
C GLN A 55 2.64 -9.07 3.82
N PRO A 56 2.49 -9.15 2.49
CA PRO A 56 1.23 -9.48 1.87
C PRO A 56 0.84 -10.93 2.17
N ASP A 57 -0.45 -11.18 2.35
CA ASP A 57 -0.98 -12.54 2.39
C ASP A 57 -0.71 -13.21 1.04
N GLU A 58 -0.32 -14.49 1.06
CA GLU A 58 -0.09 -15.29 -0.14
C GLU A 58 -1.28 -15.14 -1.10
N ALA A 59 -1.01 -14.68 -2.33
CA ALA A 59 -2.03 -14.33 -3.32
C ALA A 59 -2.52 -15.56 -4.09
#